data_AF-A0A6B3HV40-F1
#
_entry.id   AF-A0A6B3HV40-F1
#
_cell.length_a   1.000
_cell.length_b   1.000
_cell.length_c   1.000
_cell.angle_alpha   90.00
_cell.angle_beta   90.00
_cell.angle_gamma   90.00
#
_symmetry.space_group_name_H-M   'P 1'
#
loop_
_entity.id
_entity.type
_entity.pdbx_description
1 polymer ?
#
loop_
_entity_poly.entity_id
_entity_poly.type
_entity_poly.pdbx_seq_one_letter_code
_entity_poly.pdbx_strand_id
1 'polypeptide(L)'
;ARVDVVQPVLWAVMVSLAEVWRSFGVPVDGVVGHSQGEVAAACVAGGLSLDDGARVVALRSRAVGVLAGRGGMASVPLPVDVVRERIAPWTGRLSVAAVNGPSVTVVSGDADAVTALVDELVGEGVRARSVEVDYASHS
;
A
#
# COMPACT_ATOMS: atom_id res chain seq x y z
N ALA A 1 7.76 -1.36 -11.65
CA ALA A 1 7.23 -2.67 -12.13
C ALA A 1 5.75 -2.53 -12.48
N ARG A 2 5.21 -3.35 -13.38
CA ARG A 2 3.80 -3.25 -13.81
C ARG A 2 2.82 -3.63 -12.69
N VAL A 3 2.06 -2.68 -12.18
CA VAL A 3 1.12 -2.89 -11.06
C VAL A 3 0.03 -3.92 -11.38
N ASP A 4 -0.40 -3.96 -12.65
CA ASP A 4 -1.42 -4.89 -13.14
C ASP A 4 -0.92 -6.35 -13.22
N VAL A 5 0.39 -6.57 -13.08
CA VAL A 5 1.00 -7.88 -12.92
C VAL A 5 1.34 -8.16 -11.46
N VAL A 6 1.93 -7.19 -10.77
CA VAL A 6 2.41 -7.37 -9.38
C VAL A 6 1.27 -7.67 -8.42
N GLN A 7 0.15 -6.94 -8.49
CA GLN A 7 -0.94 -7.13 -7.53
C GLN A 7 -1.61 -8.52 -7.65
N PRO A 8 -2.00 -9.00 -8.84
CA PRO A 8 -2.59 -10.33 -8.96
C PRO A 8 -1.64 -11.47 -8.59
N VAL A 9 -0.35 -11.37 -8.97
CA VAL A 9 0.65 -12.39 -8.62
C VAL A 9 0.87 -12.43 -7.10
N LEU A 10 1.01 -11.27 -6.45
CA LEU A 10 1.18 -11.21 -5.01
C LEU A 10 -0.06 -11.72 -4.27
N TRP A 11 -1.27 -11.42 -4.77
CA TRP A 11 -2.51 -11.99 -4.24
C TRP A 11 -2.51 -13.52 -4.33
N ALA A 12 -2.17 -14.09 -5.49
CA ALA A 12 -2.12 -15.54 -5.67
C ALA A 12 -1.11 -16.20 -4.71
N VAL A 13 0.07 -15.60 -4.54
CA VAL A 13 1.08 -16.07 -3.58
C VAL A 13 0.54 -16.01 -2.15
N MET A 14 -0.05 -14.90 -1.72
CA MET A 14 -0.59 -14.74 -0.36
C MET A 14 -1.68 -15.77 -0.05
N VAL A 15 -2.65 -15.96 -0.96
CA VAL A 15 -3.71 -16.97 -0.81
C VAL A 15 -3.11 -18.38 -0.77
N SER A 16 -2.14 -18.69 -1.63
CA SER A 16 -1.50 -20.01 -1.66
C SER A 16 -0.69 -20.30 -0.39
N LEU A 17 0.03 -19.30 0.14
CA LEU A 17 0.77 -19.45 1.39
C LEU A 17 -0.17 -19.69 2.57
N ALA A 18 -1.36 -19.09 2.60
CA ALA A 18 -2.36 -19.39 3.62
C ALA A 18 -2.80 -20.86 3.56
N GLU A 19 -2.98 -21.42 2.36
CA GLU A 19 -3.27 -22.86 2.18
C GLU A 19 -2.10 -23.75 2.60
N VAL A 20 -0.86 -23.32 2.35
CA VAL A 20 0.33 -24.05 2.85
C VAL A 20 0.29 -24.11 4.39
N TRP A 21 0.04 -23.01 5.07
CA TRP A 21 -0.08 -23.00 6.54
C TRP A 21 -1.21 -23.91 7.05
N ARG A 22 -2.37 -23.89 6.38
CA ARG A 22 -3.49 -24.80 6.68
C ARG A 22 -3.11 -26.26 6.50
N SER A 23 -2.31 -26.59 5.49
CA SER A 23 -1.88 -27.97 5.25
C SER A 23 -0.95 -28.51 6.36
N PHE A 24 -0.29 -27.63 7.13
CA PHE A 24 0.43 -27.96 8.36
C PHE A 24 -0.44 -27.92 9.62
N GLY A 25 -1.75 -27.76 9.48
CA GLY A 25 -2.69 -27.74 10.60
C GLY A 25 -2.73 -26.43 11.39
N VAL A 26 -2.20 -25.34 10.85
CA VAL A 26 -2.27 -24.02 11.50
C VAL A 26 -3.68 -23.42 11.27
N PRO A 27 -4.48 -23.19 12.33
CA PRO A 27 -5.80 -22.58 12.20
C PRO A 27 -5.70 -21.09 11.88
N VAL A 28 -6.73 -20.56 11.21
CA VAL A 28 -6.88 -19.13 10.94
C VAL A 28 -8.04 -18.59 11.77
N ASP A 29 -7.72 -18.02 12.93
CA ASP A 29 -8.71 -17.42 13.84
C ASP A 29 -9.03 -15.96 13.48
N GLY A 30 -8.19 -15.33 12.67
CA GLY A 30 -8.36 -13.96 12.21
C GLY A 30 -7.42 -13.62 11.05
N VAL A 31 -7.80 -12.61 10.26
CA VAL A 31 -7.02 -12.10 9.15
C VAL A 31 -6.99 -10.58 9.19
N VAL A 32 -5.89 -9.99 8.74
CA VAL A 32 -5.76 -8.55 8.50
C VAL A 32 -5.08 -8.36 7.15
N GLY A 33 -5.69 -7.55 6.30
CA GLY A 33 -5.09 -7.14 5.04
C GLY A 33 -4.56 -5.71 5.10
N HIS A 34 -3.59 -5.40 4.25
CA HIS A 34 -3.10 -4.03 4.06
C HIS A 34 -3.34 -3.61 2.62
N SER A 35 -4.19 -2.60 2.40
CA SER A 35 -4.51 -2.11 1.05
C SER A 35 -4.95 -3.28 0.15
N GLN A 36 -4.26 -3.54 -0.97
CA GLN A 36 -4.56 -4.69 -1.83
C GLN A 36 -4.56 -6.06 -1.12
N GLY A 37 -3.84 -6.19 0.00
CA GLY A 37 -3.77 -7.42 0.79
C GLY A 37 -5.11 -7.80 1.41
N GLU A 38 -6.05 -6.86 1.54
CA GLU A 38 -7.42 -7.15 2.00
C GLU A 38 -8.16 -8.09 1.06
N VAL A 39 -7.83 -8.09 -0.24
CA VAL A 39 -8.44 -9.04 -1.19
C VAL A 39 -8.00 -10.47 -0.87
N ALA A 40 -6.73 -10.68 -0.50
CA ALA A 40 -6.24 -12.00 -0.10
C ALA A 40 -6.81 -12.40 1.28
N ALA A 41 -6.82 -11.47 2.23
CA ALA A 41 -7.40 -11.70 3.56
C ALA A 41 -8.88 -12.10 3.47
N ALA A 42 -9.67 -11.41 2.64
CA ALA A 42 -11.07 -11.72 2.41
C ALA A 42 -11.27 -13.13 1.79
N CYS A 43 -10.42 -13.54 0.84
CA CYS A 43 -10.46 -14.92 0.33
C CYS A 43 -10.13 -15.94 1.41
N VAL A 44 -9.07 -15.70 2.20
CA VAL A 44 -8.63 -16.62 3.25
C VAL A 44 -9.69 -16.76 4.34
N ALA A 45 -10.37 -15.67 4.73
CA ALA A 45 -11.48 -15.70 5.68
C ALA A 45 -12.80 -16.24 5.11
N GLY A 46 -12.86 -16.55 3.80
CA GLY A 46 -14.09 -16.99 3.15
C GLY A 46 -15.12 -15.89 2.88
N GLY A 47 -14.73 -14.61 3.03
CA GLY A 47 -15.57 -13.44 2.70
C GLY A 47 -15.66 -13.16 1.20
N LEU A 48 -14.69 -13.65 0.41
CA LEU A 48 -14.75 -13.68 -1.05
C LEU A 48 -14.46 -15.10 -1.55
N SER A 49 -15.13 -15.49 -2.65
CA SER A 49 -14.74 -16.67 -3.41
C SER A 49 -13.39 -16.44 -4.09
N LEU A 50 -12.69 -17.51 -4.48
CA LEU A 50 -11.42 -17.39 -5.20
C LEU A 50 -11.59 -16.63 -6.53
N ASP A 51 -12.68 -16.90 -7.25
CA ASP A 51 -13.01 -16.25 -8.53
C ASP A 51 -13.30 -14.76 -8.35
N ASP A 52 -14.06 -14.39 -7.31
CA ASP A 52 -14.34 -12.98 -7.00
C ASP A 52 -13.07 -12.25 -6.55
N GLY A 53 -12.24 -12.88 -5.71
CA GLY A 53 -10.94 -12.34 -5.32
C GLY A 53 -10.03 -12.08 -6.51
N ALA A 54 -9.93 -13.05 -7.43
CA ALA A 54 -9.17 -12.92 -8.67
C ALA A 54 -9.71 -11.77 -9.53
N ARG A 55 -11.03 -11.65 -9.66
CA ARG A 55 -11.68 -10.57 -10.41
C ARG A 55 -11.41 -9.21 -9.79
N VAL A 56 -11.53 -9.07 -8.48
CA VAL A 56 -11.27 -7.82 -7.75
C VAL A 56 -9.83 -7.39 -7.95
N VAL A 57 -8.84 -8.27 -7.69
CA VAL A 57 -7.43 -7.89 -7.79
C VAL A 57 -7.03 -7.55 -9.23
N ALA A 58 -7.52 -8.30 -10.23
CA ALA A 58 -7.21 -8.05 -11.63
C ALA A 58 -7.84 -6.75 -12.17
N LEU A 59 -9.10 -6.47 -11.82
CA LEU A 59 -9.78 -5.26 -12.27
C LEU A 59 -9.24 -4.02 -11.55
N ARG A 60 -9.00 -4.11 -10.24
CA ARG A 60 -8.39 -3.03 -9.45
C ARG A 60 -7.00 -2.67 -9.98
N SER A 61 -6.15 -3.66 -10.20
CA SER A 61 -4.77 -3.42 -10.62
C SER A 61 -4.70 -2.79 -12.02
N ARG A 62 -5.58 -3.21 -12.94
CA ARG A 62 -5.76 -2.55 -14.25
C ARG A 62 -6.26 -1.12 -14.13
N ALA A 63 -7.24 -0.87 -13.26
CA ALA A 63 -7.78 0.46 -13.04
C ALA A 63 -6.73 1.40 -12.44
N VAL A 64 -5.94 0.94 -11.47
CA VAL A 64 -4.83 1.71 -10.90
C VAL A 64 -3.70 1.93 -11.93
N GLY A 65 -3.47 0.98 -12.83
CA GLY A 65 -2.46 1.10 -13.87
C GLY A 65 -2.62 2.32 -14.79
N VAL A 66 -3.83 2.90 -14.92
CA VAL A 66 -4.05 4.13 -15.70
C VAL A 66 -3.48 5.38 -15.03
N LEU A 67 -3.12 5.28 -13.75
CA LEU A 67 -2.53 6.36 -12.94
C LEU A 67 -1.00 6.31 -12.93
N ALA A 68 -0.39 5.32 -13.59
CA ALA A 68 1.05 5.18 -13.67
C ALA A 68 1.72 6.47 -14.22
N GLY A 69 2.77 6.91 -13.56
CA GLY A 69 3.50 8.15 -13.84
C GLY A 69 2.83 9.43 -13.33
N ARG A 70 1.69 9.34 -12.64
CA ARG A 70 0.91 10.52 -12.19
C ARG A 70 0.98 10.79 -10.68
N GLY A 71 1.75 10.02 -9.93
CA GLY A 71 1.91 10.22 -8.49
C GLY A 71 3.06 9.42 -7.91
N GLY A 72 3.24 9.53 -6.59
CA GLY A 72 4.24 8.78 -5.86
C GLY A 72 3.79 8.46 -4.43
N MET A 73 4.58 7.65 -3.75
CA MET A 73 4.39 7.32 -2.34
C MET A 73 5.74 7.29 -1.61
N ALA A 74 5.75 7.63 -0.33
CA ALA A 74 6.94 7.58 0.51
C ALA A 74 6.62 6.99 1.89
N SER A 75 7.53 6.17 2.40
CA SER A 75 7.56 5.70 3.78
C SER A 75 8.33 6.70 4.63
N VAL A 76 7.67 7.23 5.66
CA VAL A 76 8.19 8.26 6.57
C VAL A 76 8.24 7.65 7.98
N PRO A 77 9.43 7.47 8.58
CA PRO A 77 9.58 6.88 9.91
C PRO A 77 9.28 7.91 11.02
N LEU A 78 8.10 8.51 10.98
CA LEU A 78 7.59 9.47 11.96
C LEU A 78 6.14 9.15 12.34
N PRO A 79 5.68 9.58 13.54
CA PRO A 79 4.28 9.47 13.95
C PRO A 79 3.34 10.25 13.02
N VAL A 80 2.10 9.77 12.88
CA VAL A 80 1.12 10.33 11.94
C VAL A 80 0.83 11.81 12.19
N ASP A 81 0.77 12.25 13.44
CA ASP A 81 0.46 13.65 13.76
C ASP A 81 1.59 14.59 13.35
N VAL A 82 2.84 14.17 13.51
CA VAL A 82 4.01 14.88 12.99
C VAL A 82 3.96 14.93 11.47
N VAL A 83 3.64 13.81 10.82
CA VAL A 83 3.55 13.77 9.34
C VAL A 83 2.42 14.68 8.84
N ARG A 84 1.28 14.75 9.53
CA ARG A 84 0.19 15.68 9.17
C ARG A 84 0.63 17.14 9.20
N GLU A 85 1.39 17.54 10.22
CA GLU A 85 1.96 18.89 10.30
C GLU A 85 2.93 19.15 9.13
N ARG A 86 3.79 18.18 8.81
CA ARG A 86 4.76 18.27 7.72
C ARG A 86 4.12 18.37 6.34
N ILE A 87 3.00 17.69 6.11
CA ILE A 87 2.31 17.73 4.81
C ILE A 87 1.28 18.86 4.70
N ALA A 88 0.99 19.60 5.77
CA ALA A 88 0.02 20.70 5.75
C ALA A 88 0.30 21.77 4.67
N PRO A 89 1.56 22.16 4.39
CA PRO A 89 1.87 23.08 3.28
C PRO A 89 1.49 22.53 1.90
N TRP A 90 1.27 21.22 1.78
CA TRP A 90 0.95 20.50 0.55
C TRP A 90 -0.52 20.11 0.46
N THR A 91 -1.40 20.85 1.14
CA THR A 91 -2.85 20.58 1.17
C THR A 91 -3.41 20.38 -0.24
N GLY A 92 -4.09 19.25 -0.46
CA GLY A 92 -4.67 18.86 -1.75
C GLY A 92 -3.70 18.17 -2.72
N ARG A 93 -2.41 18.08 -2.37
CA ARG A 93 -1.36 17.44 -3.18
C ARG A 93 -0.75 16.22 -2.49
N LEU A 94 -0.72 16.19 -1.15
CA LEU A 94 -0.25 15.08 -0.35
C LEU A 94 -1.30 14.64 0.67
N SER A 95 -1.40 13.33 0.87
CA SER A 95 -2.31 12.67 1.81
C SER A 95 -1.56 11.60 2.61
N VAL A 96 -1.97 11.39 3.87
CA VAL A 96 -1.55 10.20 4.63
C VAL A 96 -2.26 8.99 4.02
N ALA A 97 -1.49 8.08 3.42
CA ALA A 97 -2.00 6.88 2.77
C ALA A 97 -2.16 5.69 3.72
N ALA A 98 -1.26 5.56 4.70
CA ALA A 98 -1.31 4.49 5.69
C ALA A 98 -0.57 4.86 6.97
N VAL A 99 -1.05 4.35 8.11
CA VAL A 99 -0.34 4.40 9.39
C VAL A 99 0.01 2.96 9.76
N ASN A 100 1.27 2.58 9.53
CA ASN A 100 1.74 1.20 9.69
C ASN A 100 2.23 0.90 11.11
N GLY A 101 2.41 1.94 11.93
CA GLY A 101 2.77 1.82 13.33
C GLY A 101 2.92 3.19 14.01
N PRO A 102 3.27 3.22 15.30
CA PRO A 102 3.37 4.46 16.07
C PRO A 102 4.38 5.47 15.52
N SER A 103 5.35 5.01 14.73
CA SER A 103 6.43 5.82 14.16
C SER A 103 6.68 5.52 12.68
N VAL A 104 5.68 4.99 11.95
CA VAL A 104 5.81 4.65 10.53
C VAL A 104 4.53 5.02 9.80
N THR A 105 4.62 6.04 8.95
CA THR A 105 3.50 6.58 8.18
C THR A 105 3.86 6.58 6.70
N VAL A 106 2.91 6.26 5.83
CA VAL A 106 3.08 6.36 4.38
C VAL A 106 2.33 7.60 3.88
N VAL A 107 3.00 8.42 3.08
CA VAL A 107 2.42 9.57 2.38
C VAL A 107 2.28 9.22 0.90
N SER A 108 1.23 9.72 0.26
CA SER A 108 1.01 9.59 -1.18
C SER A 108 0.48 10.89 -1.79
N GLY A 109 0.70 11.08 -3.08
CA GLY A 109 0.16 12.23 -3.80
C GLY A 109 0.96 12.57 -5.05
N ASP A 110 1.00 13.86 -5.39
CA ASP A 110 1.76 14.37 -6.53
C ASP A 110 3.25 13.96 -6.44
N ALA A 111 3.81 13.47 -7.55
CA ALA A 111 5.16 12.89 -7.56
C ALA A 111 6.24 13.90 -7.12
N ASP A 112 6.16 15.14 -7.59
CA ASP A 112 7.09 16.21 -7.23
C ASP A 112 6.96 16.64 -5.77
N ALA A 113 5.74 16.67 -5.23
CA ALA A 113 5.49 16.96 -3.82
C ALA A 113 6.04 15.85 -2.90
N VAL A 114 5.90 14.58 -3.31
CA VAL A 114 6.48 13.44 -2.57
C VAL A 114 8.00 13.52 -2.58
N THR A 115 8.62 13.80 -3.72
CA THR A 115 10.08 14.00 -3.82
C THR A 115 10.55 15.13 -2.92
N ALA A 116 9.91 16.30 -2.99
CA ALA A 116 10.28 17.45 -2.17
C ALA A 116 10.19 17.15 -0.66
N LEU A 117 9.13 16.47 -0.21
CA LEU A 117 8.97 16.04 1.18
C LEU A 117 10.10 15.08 1.60
N VAL A 118 10.43 14.10 0.76
CA VAL A 118 11.51 13.14 1.05
C VAL A 118 12.85 13.86 1.17
N ASP A 119 13.16 14.78 0.26
CA ASP A 119 14.41 15.54 0.27
C ASP A 119 14.53 16.44 1.52
N GLU A 120 13.45 17.13 1.91
CA GLU A 120 13.38 17.91 3.15
C GLU A 120 13.70 17.04 4.37
N LEU A 121 12.97 15.93 4.51
CA LEU A 121 13.12 15.02 5.66
C LEU A 121 14.51 14.38 5.71
N VAL A 122 15.08 14.00 4.57
CA VAL A 122 16.45 13.46 4.49
C VAL A 122 17.47 14.54 4.87
N GLY A 123 17.27 15.80 4.45
CA GLY A 123 18.11 16.94 4.86
C GLY A 123 18.12 17.17 6.37
N GLU A 124 17.04 16.79 7.05
CA GLU A 124 16.91 16.85 8.51
C GLU A 124 17.39 15.57 9.23
N GLY A 125 17.92 14.58 8.49
CA GLY A 125 18.40 13.32 9.04
C GLY A 125 17.32 12.25 9.26
N VAL A 126 16.08 12.48 8.80
CA VAL A 126 15.01 11.48 8.82
C VAL A 126 15.21 10.51 7.64
N ARG A 127 15.15 9.20 7.92
CA ARG A 127 15.32 8.15 6.89
C ARG A 127 14.05 7.91 6.07
N ALA A 128 13.45 8.97 5.53
CA ALA A 128 12.33 8.86 4.60
C ALA A 128 12.78 8.18 3.30
N ARG A 129 11.90 7.37 2.68
CA ARG A 129 12.21 6.63 1.46
C ARG A 129 11.01 6.59 0.53
N SER A 130 11.22 6.86 -0.75
CA SER A 130 10.22 6.59 -1.78
C SER A 130 9.91 5.10 -1.85
N VAL A 131 8.63 4.77 -2.06
CA VAL A 131 8.18 3.42 -2.38
C VAL A 131 8.30 3.25 -3.89
N GLU A 132 8.74 2.08 -4.37
CA GLU A 132 8.86 1.79 -5.80
C GLU A 132 7.49 1.58 -6.48
N VAL A 133 6.70 2.66 -6.52
CA VAL A 133 5.41 2.78 -7.21
C VAL A 133 5.34 4.14 -7.89
N ASP A 134 4.70 4.19 -9.04
CA ASP A 134 4.56 5.38 -9.90
C ASP A 134 3.12 5.92 -9.91
N TYR A 135 2.34 5.61 -8.88
CA TYR A 135 0.99 6.11 -8.67
C TYR A 135 0.77 6.40 -7.18
N ALA A 136 -0.16 7.31 -6.88
CA ALA A 136 -0.59 7.62 -5.53
C ALA A 136 -1.89 6.88 -5.21
N SER A 137 -1.82 5.80 -4.42
CA SER A 137 -3.02 5.18 -3.86
C SER A 137 -3.33 5.76 -2.49
N HIS A 138 -4.63 5.90 -2.17
CA HIS A 138 -5.12 6.48 -0.92
C HIS A 138 -4.84 7.99 -0.80
N SER A 139 -4.98 8.69 -1.93
CA SER A 139 -4.84 10.15 -2.07
C SER A 139 -6.07 10.79 -2.67
#